data_AF-A0A7K3ZSQ3-F1
#
_entry.id   AF-A0A7K3ZSQ3-F1
#
_cell.length_a   1.000
_cell.length_b   1.000
_cell.length_c   1.000
_cell.angle_alpha   90.00
_cell.angle_beta   90.00
_cell.angle_gamma   90.00
#
_symmetry.space_group_name_H-M   'P 1'
#
loop_
_entity.id
_entity.type
_entity.pdbx_description
1 polymer ?
#
loop_
_entity_poly.entity_id
_entity_poly.type
_entity_poly.pdbx_seq_one_letter_code
_entity_poly.pdbx_strand_id
1 'polypeptide(L)'
;MNVFVDFNASWFVLFFGFLAAWAVLMVARRKFNARHEVKEQLFLAVGGMISLIMMEFFAVSTGLWDYTPGNWPVILWPTYFVAILFGYQLLRSVERVLVRRPIAAL
;
A
#
# COMPACT_ATOMS: atom_id res chain seq x y z
N MET A 1 -10.94 -28.35 -0.95
CA MET A 1 -10.23 -27.14 -0.49
C MET A 1 -11.03 -25.94 -0.94
N ASN A 2 -11.62 -25.22 0.01
CA ASN A 2 -12.37 -24.00 -0.30
C ASN A 2 -11.36 -22.84 -0.24
N VAL A 3 -10.99 -22.30 -1.40
CA VAL A 3 -9.94 -21.25 -1.55
C VAL A 3 -10.22 -20.01 -0.69
N PHE A 4 -11.48 -19.79 -0.32
CA PHE A 4 -11.91 -18.70 0.56
C PHE A 4 -11.68 -18.92 2.06
N VAL A 5 -11.41 -20.16 2.50
CA VAL A 5 -11.43 -20.53 3.93
C VAL A 5 -10.04 -20.93 4.46
N ASP A 6 -9.15 -21.47 3.62
CA ASP A 6 -7.76 -21.81 3.99
C ASP A 6 -6.80 -20.63 3.79
N PHE A 7 -7.24 -19.41 4.11
CA PHE A 7 -6.47 -18.19 3.90
C PHE A 7 -5.66 -17.83 5.15
N ASN A 8 -4.36 -17.54 5.00
CA ASN A 8 -3.50 -17.21 6.15
C ASN A 8 -3.97 -15.89 6.80
N ALA A 9 -4.40 -15.96 8.06
CA ALA A 9 -4.91 -14.81 8.83
C ALA A 9 -3.92 -13.64 8.93
N SER A 10 -2.61 -13.91 8.79
CA SER A 10 -1.55 -12.89 8.79
C SER A 10 -1.75 -11.82 7.72
N TRP A 11 -2.36 -12.16 6.58
CA TRP A 11 -2.66 -11.20 5.52
C TRP A 11 -3.66 -10.14 5.95
N PHE A 12 -4.67 -10.52 6.73
CA PHE A 12 -5.64 -9.57 7.29
C PHE A 12 -4.95 -8.66 8.31
N VAL A 13 -4.06 -9.19 9.14
CA VAL A 13 -3.28 -8.39 10.09
C VAL A 13 -2.44 -7.34 9.36
N LEU A 14 -1.77 -7.72 8.27
CA LEU A 14 -1.01 -6.78 7.43
C LEU A 14 -1.91 -5.73 6.80
N PHE A 15 -3.02 -6.14 6.20
CA PHE A 15 -4.00 -5.23 5.59
C PHE A 15 -4.48 -4.18 6.59
N PHE A 16 -4.96 -4.61 7.77
CA PHE A 16 -5.45 -3.70 8.79
C PHE A 16 -4.32 -2.86 9.40
N GLY A 17 -3.11 -3.40 9.51
CA GLY A 17 -1.93 -2.66 9.96
C GLY A 17 -1.62 -1.48 9.03
N PHE A 18 -1.52 -1.72 7.72
CA PHE A 18 -1.32 -0.64 6.75
C PHE A 18 -2.48 0.34 6.71
N LEU A 19 -3.72 -0.15 6.82
CA LEU A 19 -4.91 0.70 6.79
C LEU A 19 -4.97 1.63 7.99
N ALA A 20 -4.71 1.09 9.19
CA ALA A 20 -4.68 1.85 10.43
C ALA A 20 -3.54 2.88 10.39
N ALA A 21 -2.34 2.49 9.95
CA ALA A 21 -1.21 3.40 9.83
C ALA A 21 -1.50 4.54 8.83
N TRP A 22 -2.08 4.23 7.68
CA TRP A 22 -2.54 5.23 6.72
C TRP A 22 -3.59 6.18 7.31
N ALA A 23 -4.59 5.64 8.01
CA ALA A 23 -5.65 6.43 8.64
C ALA A 23 -5.09 7.37 9.72
N VAL A 24 -4.16 6.89 10.56
CA VAL A 24 -3.47 7.70 11.58
C VAL A 24 -2.70 8.83 10.92
N LEU A 25 -1.93 8.56 9.86
CA LEU A 25 -1.18 9.60 9.13
C LEU A 25 -2.10 10.64 8.49
N MET A 26 -3.23 10.21 7.93
CA MET A 26 -4.25 11.10 7.39
C MET A 26 -4.84 12.03 8.46
N VAL A 27 -5.19 11.48 9.63
CA VAL A 27 -5.74 12.27 10.76
C VAL A 27 -4.71 13.23 11.33
N ALA A 28 -3.46 12.77 11.53
CA ALA A 28 -2.36 13.60 12.00
C ALA A 28 -2.09 14.80 11.06
N ARG A 29 -2.35 14.64 9.76
CA ARG A 29 -2.09 15.66 8.74
C ARG A 29 -3.23 16.64 8.46
N ARG A 30 -4.32 16.64 9.27
CA ARG A 30 -5.54 17.51 9.26
C ARG A 30 -5.37 18.94 8.70
N LYS A 31 -5.01 19.11 7.43
CA LYS A 31 -4.95 20.38 6.71
C LYS A 31 -5.94 20.36 5.57
N PHE A 32 -6.57 21.51 5.36
CA PHE A 32 -7.69 21.77 4.46
C PHE A 32 -7.45 21.37 2.98
N ASN A 33 -6.20 21.11 2.57
CA ASN A 33 -5.83 20.71 1.20
C ASN A 33 -5.94 19.19 0.93
N ALA A 34 -6.53 18.42 1.85
CA ALA A 34 -6.62 16.96 1.79
C ALA A 34 -7.37 16.41 0.56
N ARG A 35 -8.32 17.16 -0.02
CA ARG A 35 -9.14 16.66 -1.16
C ARG A 35 -8.32 16.42 -2.43
N HIS A 36 -7.33 17.26 -2.73
CA HIS A 36 -6.47 17.05 -3.90
C HIS A 36 -5.47 15.90 -3.65
N GLU A 37 -4.88 15.87 -2.46
CA GLU A 37 -3.93 14.81 -2.07
C GLU A 37 -4.57 13.42 -2.07
N VAL A 38 -5.86 13.30 -1.71
CA VAL A 38 -6.58 12.01 -1.76
C VAL A 38 -6.78 11.51 -3.19
N LYS A 39 -7.01 12.39 -4.17
CA LYS A 39 -7.14 11.99 -5.58
C LYS A 39 -5.82 11.46 -6.14
N GLU A 40 -4.72 12.15 -5.85
CA GLU A 40 -3.38 11.70 -6.25
C GLU A 40 -3.01 10.36 -5.60
N GLN A 41 -3.30 10.21 -4.31
CA GLN A 41 -3.12 8.95 -3.58
C GLN A 41 -3.88 7.80 -4.22
N LEU A 42 -5.15 8.03 -4.54
CA LEU A 42 -5.99 7.02 -5.14
C LEU A 42 -5.47 6.64 -6.53
N PHE A 43 -5.10 7.62 -7.35
CA PHE A 43 -4.55 7.37 -8.68
C PHE A 43 -3.25 6.55 -8.63
N LEU A 44 -2.33 6.92 -7.73
CA LEU A 44 -1.08 6.19 -7.53
C LEU A 44 -1.30 4.79 -6.96
N ALA A 45 -2.22 4.63 -6.00
CA ALA A 45 -2.55 3.34 -5.42
C ALA A 45 -3.18 2.39 -6.44
N VAL A 46 -4.10 2.89 -7.28
CA VAL A 46 -4.68 2.10 -8.38
C VAL A 46 -3.60 1.74 -9.41
N GLY A 47 -2.79 2.71 -9.84
CA GLY A 47 -1.73 2.48 -10.81
C GLY A 47 -0.70 1.46 -10.31
N GLY A 48 -0.21 1.63 -9.08
CA GLY A 48 0.74 0.70 -8.47
C GLY A 48 0.15 -0.69 -8.23
N MET A 49 -1.12 -0.78 -7.84
CA MET A 49 -1.82 -2.07 -7.72
C MET A 49 -1.88 -2.80 -9.06
N ILE A 50 -2.23 -2.10 -10.15
CA ILE A 50 -2.25 -2.70 -11.50
C ILE A 50 -0.84 -3.16 -11.89
N SER A 51 0.19 -2.34 -11.66
CA SER A 51 1.59 -2.72 -11.95
C SER A 51 2.03 -3.95 -11.17
N LEU A 52 1.68 -4.07 -9.88
CA LEU A 52 2.00 -5.23 -9.06
C LEU A 52 1.25 -6.49 -9.52
N ILE A 53 -0.01 -6.37 -9.92
CA ILE A 53 -0.78 -7.47 -10.50
C ILE A 53 -0.12 -7.95 -11.80
N MET A 54 0.32 -7.04 -12.67
CA MET A 54 1.02 -7.39 -13.90
C MET A 54 2.37 -8.06 -13.61
N MET A 55 3.11 -7.57 -12.62
CA MET A 55 4.38 -8.17 -12.18
C MET A 55 4.17 -9.58 -11.63
N GLU A 56 3.17 -9.79 -10.77
CA GLU A 56 2.84 -11.12 -10.24
C GLU A 56 2.46 -12.07 -11.37
N PHE A 57 1.59 -11.63 -12.29
CA PHE A 57 1.18 -12.45 -13.43
C PHE A 57 2.38 -12.84 -14.30
N PHE A 58 3.28 -11.90 -14.57
CA PHE A 58 4.52 -12.17 -15.29
C PHE A 58 5.42 -13.14 -14.53
N ALA A 59 5.65 -12.93 -13.24
CA ALA A 59 6.52 -13.78 -12.42
C ALA A 59 6.02 -15.23 -12.34
N VAL A 60 4.71 -15.42 -12.17
CA VAL A 60 4.10 -16.76 -12.13
C VAL A 60 4.14 -17.44 -13.50
N SER A 61 3.80 -16.70 -14.57
CA SER A 61 3.80 -17.27 -15.94
C SER A 61 5.18 -17.64 -16.47
N THR A 62 6.23 -17.01 -15.93
CA THR A 62 7.63 -17.28 -16.30
C THR A 62 8.34 -18.23 -15.34
N GLY A 63 7.67 -18.69 -14.27
CA GLY A 63 8.26 -19.58 -13.26
C GLY A 63 9.32 -18.91 -12.39
N LEU A 64 9.28 -17.58 -12.25
CA LEU A 64 10.16 -16.79 -11.37
C LEU A 64 9.87 -17.07 -9.88
N TRP A 65 8.60 -17.32 -9.54
CA TRP A 65 8.18 -17.94 -8.28
C TRP A 65 6.83 -18.62 -8.44
N ASP A 66 6.56 -19.60 -7.59
CA ASP A 66 5.30 -20.34 -7.58
C ASP A 66 4.48 -20.04 -6.33
N TYR A 67 3.18 -19.85 -6.50
CA TYR A 67 2.23 -19.86 -5.38
C TYR A 67 1.79 -21.31 -5.12
N THR A 68 1.77 -21.70 -3.84
CA THR A 68 1.13 -22.96 -3.43
C THR A 68 -0.34 -22.97 -3.87
N PRO A 69 -0.87 -24.10 -4.41
CA PRO A 69 -2.27 -24.19 -4.82
C PRO A 69 -3.22 -23.82 -3.67
N GLY A 70 -4.12 -22.85 -3.91
CA GLY A 70 -5.03 -22.30 -2.89
C GLY A 70 -4.60 -20.97 -2.25
N ASN A 71 -3.36 -20.52 -2.49
CA ASN A 71 -2.84 -19.23 -2.03
C ASN A 71 -2.91 -18.14 -3.11
N TRP A 72 -3.72 -18.31 -4.17
CA TRP A 72 -3.91 -17.23 -5.15
C TRP A 72 -4.48 -16.02 -4.41
N PRO A 73 -3.73 -14.92 -4.30
CA PRO A 73 -3.92 -14.09 -3.14
C PRO A 73 -4.88 -12.97 -3.52
N VAL A 74 -6.16 -13.31 -3.55
CA VAL A 74 -7.23 -12.35 -3.81
C VAL A 74 -7.20 -11.19 -2.79
N ILE A 75 -6.73 -11.45 -1.55
CA ILE A 75 -6.51 -10.41 -0.53
C ILE A 75 -5.19 -9.63 -0.69
N LEU A 76 -4.21 -10.14 -1.46
CA LEU A 76 -2.94 -9.44 -1.65
C LEU A 76 -3.16 -8.13 -2.39
N TRP A 77 -4.08 -8.09 -3.35
CA TRP A 77 -4.30 -6.89 -4.14
C TRP A 77 -4.90 -5.74 -3.32
N PRO A 78 -5.94 -5.95 -2.48
CA PRO A 78 -6.34 -4.97 -1.48
C PRO A 78 -5.21 -4.58 -0.52
N THR A 79 -4.36 -5.53 -0.12
CA THR A 79 -3.22 -5.26 0.76
C THR A 79 -2.18 -4.37 0.09
N TYR A 80 -1.84 -4.62 -1.17
CA TYR A 80 -0.97 -3.77 -1.98
C TYR A 80 -1.53 -2.36 -2.14
N PHE A 81 -2.82 -2.26 -2.44
CA PHE A 81 -3.50 -0.98 -2.56
C PHE A 81 -3.35 -0.13 -1.28
N VAL A 82 -3.65 -0.72 -0.13
CA VAL A 82 -3.54 -0.04 1.17
C VAL A 82 -2.07 0.24 1.54
N ALA A 83 -1.15 -0.67 1.21
CA ALA A 83 0.27 -0.46 1.43
C ALA A 83 0.82 0.72 0.59
N ILE A 84 0.37 0.88 -0.65
CA ILE A 84 0.76 2.02 -1.50
C ILE A 84 0.17 3.32 -0.95
N LEU A 85 -1.08 3.32 -0.50
CA LEU A 85 -1.69 4.48 0.17
C LEU A 85 -0.87 4.90 1.40
N PHE A 86 -0.52 3.94 2.25
CA PHE A 86 0.35 4.16 3.40
C PHE A 86 1.73 4.71 2.97
N GLY A 87 2.37 4.09 1.98
CA GLY A 87 3.68 4.48 1.49
C GLY A 87 3.71 5.92 0.97
N TYR A 88 2.70 6.32 0.19
CA TYR A 88 2.55 7.71 -0.24
C TYR A 88 2.47 8.67 0.96
N GLN A 89 1.62 8.34 1.94
CA GLN A 89 1.45 9.17 3.14
C GLN A 89 2.74 9.28 3.95
N LEU A 90 3.48 8.18 4.07
CA LEU A 90 4.76 8.13 4.74
C LEU A 90 5.79 9.01 4.02
N LEU A 91 5.99 8.81 2.72
CA LEU A 91 6.93 9.58 1.90
C LEU A 91 6.64 11.08 1.98
N ARG A 92 5.37 11.46 1.84
CA ARG A 92 4.97 12.87 1.91
C ARG A 92 5.10 13.46 3.32
N SER A 93 4.99 12.63 4.36
CA SER A 93 5.26 13.04 5.74
C SER A 93 6.75 13.28 5.96
N VAL A 94 7.60 12.36 5.49
CA VAL A 94 9.06 12.49 5.53
C VAL A 94 9.52 13.72 4.74
N GLU A 95 9.03 13.92 3.53
CA GLU A 95 9.33 15.09 2.69
C GLU A 95 9.00 16.39 3.43
N ARG A 96 7.83 16.49 4.06
CA ARG A 96 7.48 17.68 4.85
C ARG A 96 8.38 17.90 6.05
N VAL A 97 8.83 16.83 6.72
CA VAL A 97 9.73 16.93 7.89
C VAL A 97 11.14 17.33 7.46
N LEU A 98 11.67 16.73 6.38
CA LEU A 98 13.00 17.04 5.86
C LEU A 98 13.06 18.43 5.22
N VAL A 99 12.12 18.75 4.32
CA VAL A 99 12.16 20.00 3.52
C VAL A 99 11.82 21.24 4.36
N ARG A 100 11.06 21.09 5.45
CA ARG A 100 10.76 22.21 6.38
C ARG A 100 11.78 22.39 7.48
N ARG A 101 12.79 21.52 7.57
CA ARG A 101 14.03 21.85 8.28
C ARG A 101 14.94 22.50 7.25
N PRO A 102 14.97 23.85 7.12
CA PRO A 102 16.14 24.45 6.53
C PRO A 102 17.32 23.94 7.35
N ILE A 103 18.41 23.65 6.65
CA ILE A 103 19.73 23.50 7.25
C ILE A 103 20.01 24.84 7.95
N ALA A 104 19.53 24.96 9.18
CA ALA A 104 19.85 26.02 10.12
C ALA A 104 20.85 25.43 11.09
N ALA A 105 22.00 25.01 10.56
CA ALA A 105 23.19 24.63 11.30
C ALA A 105 24.31 24.36 10.29
N LEU A 106 24.97 25.43 9.84
CA LEU A 106 26.43 25.61 9.82
C LEU A 106 26.77 26.95 9.17
#